data_AF-A0A525VXW8-F1
#
_entry.id   AF-A0A525VXW8-F1
#
_cell.length_a   1.000
_cell.length_b   1.000
_cell.length_c   1.000
_cell.angle_alpha   90.00
_cell.angle_beta   90.00
_cell.angle_gamma   90.00
#
_symmetry.space_group_name_H-M   'P 1'
#
loop_
_entity.id
_entity.type
_entity.pdbx_description
1 polymer ?
#
loop_
_entity_poly.entity_id
_entity_poly.type
_entity_poly.pdbx_seq_one_letter_code
_entity_poly.pdbx_strand_id
1 'polypeptide(L)'
;MPTSTCTVLALTACLVTFPTLSALAEDTHSESATSLKGTFRFSMVKTCADSTTGSTAHFYINGTIVYDGQGSGQLAQQGTLVFPGPSSTLFDETAELTYTVKPNGSFSQEGSFRAVDRSYTLTGVKINGHIDPHGSVLIFSTAIPQEKETITMPGRGLSEYLCGASGTAVRIR
;
A
#
# COMPACT_ATOMS: atom_id res chain seq x y z
N MET A 1 66.45 41.92 28.54
CA MET A 1 66.36 41.73 30.02
C MET A 1 65.08 40.96 30.32
N PRO A 2 65.15 40.01 31.26
CA PRO A 2 64.18 38.92 31.49
C PRO A 2 62.93 39.47 32.24
N THR A 3 61.80 38.79 32.46
CA THR A 3 61.56 37.40 32.89
C THR A 3 60.03 37.16 32.92
N SER A 4 59.60 35.91 32.67
CA SER A 4 58.46 35.21 33.32
C SER A 4 57.02 35.68 33.03
N THR A 5 56.00 34.83 32.88
CA THR A 5 55.75 33.48 33.40
C THR A 5 54.81 32.67 32.50
N CYS A 6 55.05 31.36 32.48
CA CYS A 6 54.12 30.23 32.32
C CYS A 6 52.61 30.51 32.27
N THR A 7 51.95 29.93 31.27
CA THR A 7 50.94 28.87 31.53
C THR A 7 50.75 28.01 30.29
N VAL A 8 51.19 26.76 30.38
CA VAL A 8 50.70 25.65 29.55
C VAL A 8 49.27 25.38 29.98
N LEU A 9 48.31 25.50 29.07
CA LEU A 9 47.01 24.88 29.23
C LEU A 9 46.60 24.25 27.91
N ALA A 10 46.76 22.94 27.87
CA ALA A 10 46.18 22.06 26.89
C ALA A 10 44.66 22.30 26.84
N LEU A 11 44.15 22.60 25.64
CA LEU A 11 42.75 22.41 25.28
C LEU A 11 42.73 21.68 23.94
N THR A 12 43.27 20.47 24.01
CA THR A 12 42.74 19.31 23.30
C THR A 12 41.25 19.16 23.60
N ALA A 13 40.50 18.72 22.58
CA ALA A 13 39.16 18.14 22.64
C ALA A 13 37.98 19.14 22.77
N CYS A 14 37.44 19.54 21.60
CA CYS A 14 35.99 19.52 21.36
C CYS A 14 35.70 19.57 19.84
N LEU A 15 36.36 18.70 19.08
CA LEU A 15 35.73 18.14 17.88
C LEU A 15 34.63 17.23 18.40
N VAL A 16 33.43 17.78 18.55
CA VAL A 16 32.22 16.97 18.75
C VAL A 16 32.01 16.24 17.44
N THR A 17 32.69 15.11 17.30
CA THR A 17 32.22 14.00 16.48
C THR A 17 30.83 13.72 16.98
N PHE A 18 29.81 14.17 16.24
CA PHE A 18 28.50 13.59 16.38
C PHE A 18 28.70 12.08 16.30
N PRO A 19 28.29 11.29 17.30
CA PRO A 19 27.99 9.93 17.00
C PRO A 19 26.85 10.03 16.00
N THR A 20 27.15 9.91 14.71
CA THR A 20 26.26 9.20 13.82
C THR A 20 26.18 7.82 14.44
N LEU A 21 25.31 7.68 15.45
CA LEU A 21 24.61 6.43 15.68
C LEU A 21 23.92 6.21 14.34
N SER A 22 24.63 5.55 13.43
CA SER A 22 24.01 4.56 12.59
C SER A 22 23.30 3.67 13.60
N ALA A 23 22.02 3.96 13.84
CA ALA A 23 21.09 2.93 14.20
C ALA A 23 21.18 1.96 13.03
N LEU A 24 22.16 1.05 13.13
CA LEU A 24 22.16 -0.22 12.44
C LEU A 24 20.87 -0.86 12.90
N ALA A 25 19.79 -0.57 12.17
CA ALA A 25 18.73 -1.53 12.00
C ALA A 25 19.48 -2.76 11.50
N GLU A 26 19.59 -3.74 12.37
CA GLU A 26 20.10 -5.05 12.08
C GLU A 26 19.30 -5.56 10.88
N ASP A 27 19.86 -5.37 9.69
CA ASP A 27 19.30 -5.84 8.43
C ASP A 27 19.71 -7.31 8.30
N THR A 28 19.27 -8.12 9.27
CA THR A 28 19.25 -9.57 9.13
C THR A 28 18.13 -9.92 8.18
N HIS A 29 18.36 -9.70 6.88
CA HIS A 29 18.29 -10.74 5.87
C HIS A 29 18.47 -10.11 4.49
N SER A 30 19.26 -10.79 3.67
CA SER A 30 19.29 -10.71 2.21
C SER A 30 17.92 -11.06 1.59
N GLU A 31 16.85 -10.35 1.96
CA GLU A 31 15.63 -10.31 1.18
C GLU A 31 15.80 -9.17 0.18
N SER A 32 15.74 -9.50 -1.11
CA SER A 32 15.78 -8.49 -2.18
C SER A 32 14.82 -7.36 -1.81
N ALA A 33 15.28 -6.11 -1.85
CA ALA A 33 14.46 -4.91 -1.59
C ALA A 33 13.20 -4.82 -2.49
N THR A 34 13.15 -5.66 -3.54
CA THR A 34 12.04 -5.83 -4.47
C THR A 34 11.11 -7.01 -4.14
N SER A 35 11.21 -7.61 -2.94
CA SER A 35 10.30 -8.69 -2.54
C SER A 35 9.08 -8.15 -1.78
N LEU A 36 7.88 -8.45 -2.29
CA LEU A 36 6.62 -8.25 -1.55
C LEU A 36 6.43 -9.41 -0.58
N LYS A 37 6.80 -9.23 0.68
CA LYS A 37 6.62 -10.24 1.73
C LYS A 37 6.24 -9.56 3.03
N GLY A 38 5.41 -10.18 3.86
CA GLY A 38 5.01 -9.65 5.16
C GLY A 38 3.73 -8.85 5.13
N THR A 39 3.42 -8.18 6.24
CA THR A 39 2.14 -7.52 6.47
C THR A 39 2.25 -6.02 6.21
N PHE A 40 1.27 -5.47 5.50
CA PHE A 40 1.20 -4.06 5.15
C PHE A 40 -0.16 -3.50 5.54
N ARG A 41 -0.17 -2.36 6.21
CA ARG A 41 -1.38 -1.57 6.44
C ARG A 41 -1.52 -0.54 5.33
N PHE A 42 -2.69 -0.45 4.71
CA PHE A 42 -2.91 0.45 3.59
C PHE A 42 -4.12 1.36 3.75
N SER A 43 -4.06 2.45 2.99
CA SER A 43 -5.17 3.36 2.73
C SER A 43 -5.24 3.64 1.24
N MET A 44 -6.43 3.62 0.66
CA MET A 44 -6.65 3.90 -0.75
C MET A 44 -7.97 4.63 -1.00
N VAL A 45 -7.96 5.42 -2.06
CA VAL A 45 -9.17 6.00 -2.66
C VAL A 45 -9.39 5.35 -4.00
N LYS A 46 -10.61 4.87 -4.24
CA LYS A 46 -11.03 4.29 -5.52
C LYS A 46 -12.23 5.08 -6.04
N THR A 47 -12.24 5.33 -7.34
CA THR A 47 -13.35 5.98 -8.04
C THR A 47 -13.80 5.05 -9.15
N CYS A 48 -15.09 4.71 -9.17
CA CYS A 48 -15.66 3.85 -10.18
C CYS A 48 -16.78 4.57 -10.92
N ALA A 49 -16.86 4.36 -12.22
CA ALA A 49 -18.00 4.74 -13.04
C ALA A 49 -18.76 3.47 -13.45
N ASP A 50 -20.07 3.44 -13.23
CA ASP A 50 -20.94 2.42 -13.79
C ASP A 50 -20.86 2.48 -15.32
N SER A 51 -20.54 1.36 -15.96
CA SER A 51 -20.27 1.32 -17.41
C SER A 51 -21.53 1.51 -18.27
N THR A 52 -22.73 1.41 -17.69
CA THR A 52 -24.01 1.56 -18.39
C THR A 52 -24.58 2.97 -18.22
N THR A 53 -24.54 3.50 -17.00
CA THR A 53 -25.18 4.77 -16.62
C THR A 53 -24.18 5.94 -16.54
N GLY A 54 -22.88 5.65 -16.42
CA GLY A 54 -21.84 6.66 -16.19
C GLY A 54 -21.85 7.25 -14.78
N SER A 55 -22.73 6.79 -13.89
CA SER A 55 -22.79 7.27 -12.51
C SER A 55 -21.49 6.94 -11.77
N THR A 56 -20.91 7.93 -11.11
CA THR A 56 -19.64 7.79 -10.40
C THR A 56 -19.85 7.51 -8.92
N ALA A 57 -18.96 6.72 -8.33
CA ALA A 57 -18.92 6.45 -6.91
C ALA A 57 -17.49 6.54 -6.39
N HIS A 58 -17.34 7.04 -5.16
CA HIS A 58 -16.05 7.16 -4.50
C HIS A 58 -15.99 6.23 -3.30
N PHE A 59 -14.85 5.56 -3.15
CA PHE A 59 -14.59 4.59 -2.11
C PHE A 59 -13.37 5.04 -1.33
N TYR A 60 -13.50 5.13 -0.01
CA TYR A 60 -12.41 5.37 0.92
C TYR A 60 -12.17 4.08 1.69
N ILE A 61 -10.99 3.50 1.53
CA ILE A 61 -10.72 2.14 1.95
C ILE A 61 -9.48 2.12 2.82
N ASN A 62 -9.54 1.39 3.92
CA ASN A 62 -8.39 1.05 4.75
C ASN A 62 -8.37 -0.45 4.98
N GLY A 63 -7.18 -1.03 5.05
CA GLY A 63 -7.07 -2.46 5.25
C GLY A 63 -5.67 -2.94 5.56
N THR A 64 -5.53 -4.26 5.53
CA THR A 64 -4.27 -4.96 5.70
C THR A 64 -4.09 -5.96 4.55
N ILE A 65 -2.86 -6.05 4.03
CA ILE A 65 -2.47 -7.04 3.04
C ILE A 65 -1.30 -7.84 3.62
N VAL A 66 -1.35 -9.16 3.51
CA VAL A 66 -0.27 -10.07 3.86
C VAL A 66 0.25 -10.70 2.57
N TYR A 67 1.52 -10.46 2.23
CA TYR A 67 2.18 -11.08 1.08
C TYR A 67 3.10 -12.22 1.51
N ASP A 68 3.13 -13.30 0.74
CA ASP A 68 3.93 -14.50 1.04
C ASP A 68 5.39 -14.44 0.55
N GLY A 69 5.72 -13.51 -0.35
CA GLY A 69 7.03 -13.45 -1.01
C GLY A 69 7.15 -14.34 -2.25
N GLN A 70 6.10 -15.07 -2.61
CA GLN A 70 6.06 -16.10 -3.65
C GLN A 70 5.01 -15.84 -4.74
N GLY A 71 4.25 -14.75 -4.63
CA GLY A 71 3.27 -14.33 -5.64
C GLY A 71 1.82 -14.44 -5.17
N SER A 72 1.57 -14.73 -3.88
CA SER A 72 0.22 -14.75 -3.31
C SER A 72 0.06 -13.77 -2.17
N GLY A 73 -1.11 -13.17 -2.07
CA GLY A 73 -1.47 -12.26 -0.99
C GLY A 73 -2.86 -12.51 -0.46
N GLN A 74 -3.09 -12.14 0.80
CA GLN A 74 -4.42 -12.07 1.39
C GLN A 74 -4.69 -10.67 1.87
N LEU A 75 -5.88 -10.17 1.58
CA LEU A 75 -6.32 -8.84 1.93
C LEU A 75 -7.58 -8.91 2.79
N ALA A 76 -7.64 -8.05 3.80
CA ALA A 76 -8.85 -7.72 4.53
C ALA A 76 -8.98 -6.19 4.57
N GLN A 77 -10.16 -5.66 4.23
CA GLN A 77 -10.38 -4.23 4.15
C GLN A 77 -11.77 -3.83 4.61
N GLN A 78 -11.86 -2.59 5.07
CA GLN A 78 -13.10 -1.89 5.34
C GLN A 78 -13.11 -0.61 4.51
N GLY A 79 -14.28 -0.25 3.99
CA GLY A 79 -14.43 0.98 3.26
C GLY A 79 -15.76 1.69 3.48
N THR A 80 -15.76 2.94 3.05
CA THR A 80 -16.96 3.77 2.93
C THR A 80 -17.16 4.07 1.45
N LEU A 81 -18.31 3.68 0.94
CA LEU A 81 -18.82 4.02 -0.39
C LEU A 81 -19.63 5.31 -0.27
N VAL A 82 -19.29 6.31 -1.08
CA VAL A 82 -20.00 7.58 -1.21
C VAL A 82 -20.57 7.67 -2.62
N PHE A 83 -21.90 7.74 -2.69
CA PHE A 83 -22.62 7.97 -3.95
C PHE A 83 -22.75 9.46 -4.23
N PRO A 84 -23.08 9.87 -5.47
CA PRO A 84 -23.47 11.25 -5.75
C PRO A 84 -24.70 11.60 -4.90
N GLY A 85 -24.54 12.53 -3.96
CA GLY A 85 -25.56 12.89 -2.97
C GLY A 85 -25.10 12.68 -1.52
N PRO A 86 -26.01 12.76 -0.53
CA PRO A 86 -25.66 12.72 0.89
C PRO A 86 -25.52 11.30 1.45
N SER A 87 -25.62 10.27 0.61
CA SER A 87 -25.68 8.88 1.05
C SER A 87 -24.31 8.21 1.05
N SER A 88 -24.00 7.50 2.14
CA SER A 88 -22.81 6.66 2.26
C SER A 88 -23.14 5.29 2.83
N THR A 89 -22.40 4.27 2.41
CA THR A 89 -22.56 2.88 2.87
C THR A 89 -21.22 2.32 3.32
N LEU A 90 -21.20 1.65 4.46
CA LEU A 90 -20.03 0.90 4.94
C LEU A 90 -20.00 -0.49 4.34
N PHE A 91 -18.80 -1.01 4.10
CA PHE A 91 -18.59 -2.38 3.64
C PHE A 91 -17.30 -2.96 4.20
N ASP A 92 -17.26 -4.28 4.31
CA ASP A 92 -16.09 -5.05 4.68
C ASP A 92 -15.86 -6.14 3.62
N GLU A 93 -14.62 -6.30 3.20
CA GLU A 93 -14.21 -7.23 2.16
C GLU A 93 -12.97 -8.03 2.54
N THR A 94 -12.90 -9.24 2.00
CA THR A 94 -11.69 -10.07 1.97
C THR A 94 -11.35 -10.43 0.53
N ALA A 95 -10.07 -10.59 0.23
CA ALA A 95 -9.63 -11.05 -1.08
C ALA A 95 -8.41 -11.96 -1.01
N GLU A 96 -8.35 -12.88 -1.96
CA GLU A 96 -7.14 -13.59 -2.33
C GLU A 96 -6.56 -12.91 -3.57
N LEU A 97 -5.26 -12.63 -3.51
CA LEU A 97 -4.53 -11.88 -4.52
C LEU A 97 -3.42 -12.75 -5.10
N THR A 98 -3.18 -12.60 -6.39
CA THR A 98 -1.95 -13.02 -7.06
C THR A 98 -1.17 -11.78 -7.47
N TYR A 99 0.16 -11.82 -7.41
CA TYR A 99 0.98 -10.69 -7.82
C TYR A 99 2.28 -11.11 -8.52
N THR A 100 2.82 -10.17 -9.29
CA THR A 100 4.14 -10.27 -9.92
C THR A 100 4.94 -9.01 -9.64
N VAL A 101 6.23 -9.17 -9.35
CA VAL A 101 7.15 -8.04 -9.14
C VAL A 101 8.23 -8.07 -10.21
N LYS A 102 8.47 -6.90 -10.80
CA LYS A 102 9.55 -6.69 -11.77
C LYS A 102 10.83 -6.28 -11.04
N PRO A 103 12.02 -6.51 -11.62
CA PRO A 103 13.29 -6.15 -11.01
C PRO A 103 13.44 -4.66 -10.67
N ASN A 104 12.68 -3.79 -11.34
CA ASN A 104 12.67 -2.35 -11.08
C ASN A 104 11.74 -1.95 -9.92
N GLY A 105 11.19 -2.89 -9.15
CA GLY A 105 10.27 -2.61 -8.03
C GLY A 105 8.83 -2.31 -8.44
N SER A 106 8.51 -2.25 -9.74
CA SER A 106 7.12 -2.20 -10.19
C SER A 106 6.43 -3.54 -9.96
N PHE A 107 5.17 -3.53 -9.54
CA PHE A 107 4.37 -4.74 -9.38
C PHE A 107 2.97 -4.60 -9.98
N SER A 108 2.37 -5.74 -10.30
CA SER A 108 0.96 -5.88 -10.66
C SER A 108 0.36 -6.96 -9.79
N GLN A 109 -0.83 -6.71 -9.26
CA GLN A 109 -1.61 -7.67 -8.50
C GLN A 109 -3.04 -7.72 -8.99
N GLU A 110 -3.68 -8.86 -8.88
CA GLU A 110 -5.07 -9.08 -9.25
C GLU A 110 -5.73 -10.03 -8.26
N GLY A 111 -7.05 -10.02 -8.19
CA GLY A 111 -7.75 -10.89 -7.25
C GLY A 111 -9.27 -10.81 -7.32
N SER A 112 -9.90 -11.68 -6.54
CA SER A 112 -11.35 -11.66 -6.33
C SER A 112 -11.66 -11.26 -4.89
N PHE A 113 -12.52 -10.27 -4.78
CA PHE A 113 -12.97 -9.70 -3.53
C PHE A 113 -14.35 -10.25 -3.19
N ARG A 114 -14.59 -10.47 -1.91
CA ARG A 114 -15.87 -10.94 -1.39
C ARG A 114 -16.26 -10.10 -0.20
N ALA A 115 -17.50 -9.66 -0.19
CA ALA A 115 -18.08 -9.04 1.00
C ALA A 115 -18.08 -10.06 2.14
N VAL A 116 -17.72 -9.63 3.36
CA VAL A 116 -17.68 -10.51 4.54
C VAL A 116 -19.06 -11.13 4.82
N ASP A 117 -20.12 -10.36 4.59
CA ASP A 117 -21.53 -10.79 4.73
C ASP A 117 -22.04 -11.62 3.52
N ARG A 118 -21.18 -11.85 2.51
CA ARG A 118 -21.48 -12.58 1.27
C ARG A 118 -22.54 -11.92 0.39
N SER A 119 -22.81 -10.63 0.58
CA SER A 119 -23.78 -9.87 -0.21
C SER A 119 -23.36 -9.68 -1.68
N TYR A 120 -22.05 -9.72 -1.98
CA TYR A 120 -21.54 -9.67 -3.34
C TYR A 120 -20.15 -10.32 -3.49
N THR A 121 -19.78 -10.58 -4.74
CA THR A 121 -18.42 -10.91 -5.16
C THR A 121 -17.98 -9.93 -6.25
N LEU A 122 -16.76 -9.42 -6.13
CA LEU A 122 -16.13 -8.50 -7.05
C LEU A 122 -14.94 -9.20 -7.74
N THR A 123 -14.89 -9.12 -9.07
CA THR A 123 -13.86 -9.74 -9.92
C THR A 123 -13.32 -8.74 -10.93
N GLY A 124 -12.18 -9.06 -11.56
CA GLY A 124 -11.54 -8.18 -12.54
C GLY A 124 -10.78 -7.02 -11.90
N VAL A 125 -10.54 -7.06 -10.59
CA VAL A 125 -9.75 -6.06 -9.89
C VAL A 125 -8.28 -6.28 -10.20
N LYS A 126 -7.64 -5.25 -10.73
CA LYS A 126 -6.21 -5.25 -11.04
C LYS A 126 -5.56 -3.98 -10.53
N ILE A 127 -4.54 -4.12 -9.70
CA ILE A 127 -3.81 -3.03 -9.08
C ILE A 127 -2.35 -3.07 -9.50
N ASN A 128 -1.86 -1.96 -10.05
CA ASN A 128 -0.44 -1.76 -10.29
C ASN A 128 0.15 -0.90 -9.18
N GLY A 129 1.46 -1.02 -8.97
CA GLY A 129 2.14 -0.21 -7.99
C GLY A 129 3.65 -0.26 -8.09
N HIS A 130 4.28 0.36 -7.11
CA HIS A 130 5.74 0.39 -6.95
C HIS A 130 6.11 0.19 -5.49
N ILE A 131 7.17 -0.59 -5.27
CA ILE A 131 7.80 -0.81 -3.98
C ILE A 131 8.88 0.25 -3.82
N ASP A 132 8.90 0.94 -2.69
CA ASP A 132 9.99 1.87 -2.39
C ASP A 132 11.35 1.14 -2.29
N PRO A 133 12.48 1.85 -2.38
CA PRO A 133 13.81 1.23 -2.33
C PRO A 133 14.11 0.45 -1.05
N HIS A 134 13.35 0.69 0.03
CA HIS A 134 13.51 0.02 1.32
C HIS A 134 12.51 -1.13 1.54
N GLY A 135 11.66 -1.46 0.55
CA GLY A 135 10.67 -2.54 0.67
C GLY A 135 9.59 -2.31 1.73
N SER A 136 9.51 -1.11 2.29
CA SER A 136 8.71 -0.77 3.48
C SER A 136 7.45 0.02 3.14
N VAL A 137 7.40 0.65 1.97
CA VAL A 137 6.27 1.43 1.49
C VAL A 137 5.87 0.96 0.09
N LEU A 138 4.57 0.76 -0.11
CA LEU A 138 3.99 0.47 -1.41
C LEU A 138 3.19 1.68 -1.87
N ILE A 139 3.32 2.03 -3.14
CA ILE A 139 2.48 3.03 -3.79
C ILE A 139 1.56 2.28 -4.76
N PHE A 140 0.26 2.36 -4.54
CA PHE A 140 -0.75 1.83 -5.45
C PHE A 140 -1.16 2.90 -6.44
N SER A 141 -1.17 2.53 -7.71
CA SER A 141 -1.65 3.36 -8.80
C SER A 141 -2.36 2.49 -9.81
N THR A 142 -3.67 2.63 -9.90
CA THR A 142 -4.44 2.18 -11.03
C THR A 142 -4.97 3.38 -11.79
N ALA A 143 -4.32 3.67 -12.92
CA ALA A 143 -5.03 4.35 -13.98
C ALA A 143 -6.27 3.51 -14.32
N ILE A 144 -7.41 4.16 -14.60
CA ILE A 144 -8.66 3.49 -14.97
C ILE A 144 -8.34 2.53 -16.13
N PRO A 145 -8.28 1.21 -15.90
CA PRO A 145 -7.89 0.27 -16.93
C PRO A 145 -9.05 0.11 -17.93
N GLN A 146 -8.77 -0.42 -19.12
CA GLN A 146 -9.85 -0.86 -20.03
C GLN A 146 -10.63 -2.05 -19.45
N GLU A 147 -10.01 -2.78 -18.53
CA GLU A 147 -10.60 -3.93 -17.87
C GLU A 147 -11.73 -3.48 -16.93
N LYS A 148 -12.89 -4.13 -17.06
CA LYS A 148 -14.06 -3.86 -16.23
C LYS A 148 -13.98 -4.68 -14.96
N GLU A 149 -14.31 -4.04 -13.86
CA GLU A 149 -14.62 -4.73 -12.63
C GLU A 149 -16.08 -5.19 -12.65
N THR A 150 -16.32 -6.45 -12.28
CA THR A 150 -17.67 -7.03 -12.26
C THR A 150 -18.08 -7.32 -10.83
N ILE A 151 -19.20 -6.73 -10.40
CA ILE A 151 -19.86 -7.04 -9.14
C ILE A 151 -21.00 -8.03 -9.44
N THR A 152 -20.99 -9.16 -8.76
CA THR A 152 -22.06 -10.16 -8.81
C THR A 152 -22.77 -10.19 -7.46
N MET A 153 -24.08 -9.90 -7.48
CA MET A 153 -24.94 -9.96 -6.30
C MET A 153 -25.88 -11.17 -6.39
N PRO A 154 -25.90 -12.06 -5.39
CA PRO A 154 -26.83 -13.19 -5.36
C PRO A 154 -28.28 -12.72 -5.54
N GLY A 155 -28.96 -13.24 -6.56
CA GLY A 155 -30.37 -12.90 -6.85
C GLY A 155 -30.65 -11.52 -7.45
N ARG A 156 -29.63 -10.68 -7.68
CA ARG A 156 -29.80 -9.32 -8.26
C ARG A 156 -29.03 -9.07 -9.57
N GLY A 157 -28.25 -10.06 -10.04
CA GLY A 157 -27.54 -9.99 -11.32
C GLY A 157 -26.11 -9.47 -11.20
N LEU A 158 -25.55 -9.04 -12.34
CA LEU A 158 -24.19 -8.54 -12.47
C LEU A 158 -24.18 -7.05 -12.86
N SER A 159 -23.20 -6.32 -12.36
CA SER A 159 -22.96 -4.91 -12.67
C SER A 159 -21.50 -4.71 -13.02
N GLU A 160 -21.22 -3.87 -14.01
CA GLU A 160 -19.86 -3.65 -14.53
C GLU A 160 -19.42 -2.20 -14.34
N TYR A 161 -18.21 -2.01 -13.82
CA TYR A 161 -17.64 -0.72 -13.47
C TYR A 161 -16.26 -0.52 -14.08
N LEU A 162 -15.94 0.73 -14.42
CA LEU A 162 -14.59 1.16 -14.76
C LEU A 162 -14.03 1.92 -13.57
N CYS A 163 -12.96 1.40 -12.97
CA CYS A 163 -12.44 1.90 -11.69
C CYS A 163 -10.98 2.34 -11.79
N GLY A 164 -10.69 3.50 -11.23
CA GLY A 164 -9.33 3.96 -10.96
C GLY A 164 -9.10 4.07 -9.45
N ALA A 165 -7.88 3.87 -8.99
CA ALA A 165 -7.54 3.90 -7.59
C ALA A 165 -6.12 4.39 -7.35
N SER A 166 -5.92 4.97 -6.18
CA SER A 166 -4.61 5.39 -5.70
C SER A 166 -4.53 5.19 -4.21
N GLY A 167 -3.35 4.86 -3.70
CA GLY A 167 -3.18 4.63 -2.28
C GLY A 167 -1.74 4.33 -1.91
N THR A 168 -1.53 4.13 -0.62
CA THR A 168 -0.23 3.78 -0.06
C THR A 168 -0.39 2.68 0.97
N ALA A 169 0.59 1.79 1.04
CA ALA A 169 0.72 0.83 2.13
C ALA A 169 2.06 0.99 2.85
N VAL A 170 2.05 0.73 4.15
CA VAL A 170 3.25 0.72 4.98
C VAL A 170 3.38 -0.64 5.64
N ARG A 171 4.56 -1.23 5.56
CA ARG A 171 4.91 -2.49 6.22
C ARG A 171 4.77 -2.33 7.73
N ILE A 172 4.11 -3.28 8.38
CA ILE A 172 3.94 -3.36 9.82
C ILE A 172 4.60 -4.63 10.37
N ARG A 173 4.95 -4.60 11.66
CA ARG A 173 5.55 -5.72 12.41
C ARG A 173 4.50 -6.50 13.16
#